data_AF-A0A3M7KJY2-F1
#
_entry.id   AF-A0A3M7KJY2-F1
#
_cell.length_a   1.000
_cell.length_b   1.000
_cell.length_c   1.000
_cell.angle_alpha   90.00
_cell.angle_beta   90.00
_cell.angle_gamma   90.00
#
_symmetry.space_group_name_H-M   'P 1'
#
loop_
_entity.id
_entity.type
_entity.pdbx_description
1 polymer ?
#
loop_
_entity_poly.entity_id
_entity_poly.type
_entity_poly.pdbx_seq_one_letter_code
_entity_poly.pdbx_strand_id
1 'polypeptide(L)'
;MSKKELKYLKELPPVITIYRGMTEEELLSGQFGISWSLKKNVAIFFAETYSRNSSTHKLKKVIHKITINKSKVIAYFNGRKEFEIIYIK
;
A
#
# COMPACT_ATOMS: atom_id res chain seq x y z
N MET A 1 6.08 9.62 -11.27
CA MET A 1 6.62 8.32 -11.71
C MET A 1 7.68 8.58 -12.78
N SER A 2 8.89 8.07 -12.56
CA SER A 2 10.01 8.12 -13.49
C SER A 2 9.91 7.03 -14.57
N LYS A 3 10.71 7.14 -15.65
CA LYS A 3 10.79 6.10 -16.69
C LYS A 3 11.20 4.73 -16.15
N LYS A 4 12.08 4.69 -15.14
CA LYS A 4 12.52 3.45 -14.47
C LYS A 4 11.38 2.80 -13.69
N GLU A 5 10.61 3.59 -12.94
CA GLU A 5 9.43 3.12 -12.20
C GLU A 5 8.34 2.62 -13.15
N LEU A 6 8.10 3.32 -14.26
CA LEU A 6 7.17 2.87 -15.29
C LEU A 6 7.59 1.53 -15.92
N LYS A 7 8.89 1.36 -16.20
CA LYS A 7 9.43 0.09 -16.72
C LYS A 7 9.22 -1.04 -15.72
N TYR A 8 9.57 -0.82 -14.45
CA TYR A 8 9.35 -1.80 -13.39
C TYR A 8 7.87 -2.18 -13.26
N LEU A 9 6.97 -1.20 -13.25
CA LEU A 9 5.53 -1.43 -13.25
C LEU A 9 5.15 -2.32 -14.44
N LYS A 10 5.58 -2.01 -15.67
CA LYS A 10 5.27 -2.85 -16.85
C LYS A 10 5.78 -4.29 -16.73
N GLU A 11 6.90 -4.52 -16.05
CA GLU A 11 7.51 -5.84 -15.86
C GLU A 11 6.86 -6.68 -14.76
N LEU A 12 6.03 -6.08 -13.88
CA LEU A 12 5.31 -6.84 -12.86
C LEU A 12 4.38 -7.90 -13.49
N PRO A 13 4.10 -9.01 -12.78
CA PRO A 13 3.12 -10.00 -13.22
C PRO A 13 1.73 -9.36 -13.47
N PRO A 14 0.89 -9.95 -14.33
CA PRO A 14 -0.47 -9.44 -14.59
C PRO A 14 -1.33 -9.37 -13.32
N VAL A 15 -1.06 -10.23 -12.35
CA VAL A 15 -1.73 -10.29 -11.06
C VAL A 15 -0.69 -10.09 -9.97
N ILE A 16 -0.92 -9.09 -9.11
CA ILE A 16 -0.01 -8.74 -8.01
C ILE A 16 -0.77 -8.71 -6.69
N THR A 17 -0.03 -8.96 -5.61
CA THR A 17 -0.54 -8.79 -4.25
C THR A 17 0.05 -7.52 -3.66
N ILE A 18 -0.81 -6.67 -3.12
CA ILE A 18 -0.45 -5.42 -2.47
C ILE A 18 -0.93 -5.43 -1.02
N TYR A 19 -0.21 -4.70 -0.17
CA TYR A 19 -0.37 -4.67 1.27
C TYR A 19 -0.55 -3.23 1.74
N ARG A 20 -1.41 -3.03 2.75
CA ARG A 20 -1.60 -1.73 3.39
C ARG A 20 -1.64 -1.91 4.90
N GLY A 21 -0.87 -1.08 5.60
CA GLY A 21 -0.97 -0.90 7.04
C GLY A 21 -2.03 0.15 7.33
N MET A 22 -3.02 -0.20 8.14
CA MET A 22 -4.19 0.64 8.41
C MET A 22 -4.77 0.37 9.80
N THR A 23 -5.77 1.14 10.23
CA THR A 23 -6.54 0.82 11.44
C THR A 23 -7.57 -0.26 11.15
N GLU A 24 -7.98 -1.01 12.18
CA GLU A 24 -9.09 -1.95 12.08
C GLU A 24 -10.40 -1.23 11.66
N GLU A 25 -10.60 0.01 12.11
CA GLU A 25 -11.74 0.84 11.70
C GLU A 25 -11.74 1.15 10.20
N GLU A 26 -10.59 1.52 9.61
CA GLU A 26 -10.47 1.74 8.17
C GLU A 26 -10.72 0.43 7.40
N LEU A 27 -10.33 -0.72 7.97
CA LEU A 27 -10.60 -2.02 7.37
C LEU A 27 -12.11 -2.31 7.37
N LEU A 28 -12.80 -2.04 8.47
CA LEU A 28 -14.23 -2.26 8.63
C LEU A 28 -15.09 -1.29 7.79
N SER A 29 -14.64 -0.05 7.62
CA SER A 29 -15.35 0.93 6.80
C SER A 29 -15.31 0.61 5.30
N GLY A 30 -14.29 -0.14 4.86
CA GLY A 30 -14.06 -0.45 3.45
C GLY A 30 -13.54 0.74 2.62
N GLN A 31 -13.36 1.90 3.24
CA GLN A 31 -12.85 3.12 2.61
C GLN A 31 -11.33 3.20 2.81
N PHE A 32 -10.59 2.68 1.84
CA PHE A 32 -9.15 2.54 1.96
C PHE A 32 -8.42 3.75 1.36
N GLY A 33 -7.34 4.15 2.02
CA GLY A 33 -6.37 5.06 1.39
C GLY A 33 -5.77 4.45 0.13
N ILE A 34 -5.35 5.33 -0.78
CA ILE A 34 -4.91 4.94 -2.13
C ILE A 34 -3.50 4.35 -2.19
N SER A 35 -2.71 4.52 -1.14
CA SER A 35 -1.30 4.10 -1.09
C SER A 35 -1.18 2.71 -0.49
N TRP A 36 -0.57 1.81 -1.26
CA TRP A 36 -0.31 0.42 -0.92
C TRP A 36 1.15 0.10 -1.20
N SER A 37 1.67 -1.02 -0.69
CA SER A 37 3.01 -1.49 -0.99
C SER A 37 3.00 -2.91 -1.57
N LEU A 38 3.93 -3.22 -2.48
CA LEU A 38 4.22 -4.60 -2.91
C LEU A 38 4.90 -5.42 -1.81
N LYS A 39 5.34 -4.79 -0.72
CA LYS A 39 6.17 -5.41 0.32
C LYS A 39 5.45 -5.37 1.67
N LYS A 40 5.16 -6.56 2.22
CA LYS A 40 4.45 -6.71 3.50
C LYS A 40 5.17 -6.00 4.65
N ASN A 41 6.50 -6.07 4.71
CA ASN A 41 7.30 -5.41 5.75
C ASN A 41 7.20 -3.88 5.70
N VAL A 42 7.03 -3.30 4.51
CA VAL A 42 6.78 -1.85 4.37
C VAL A 42 5.39 -1.51 4.93
N ALA A 43 4.37 -2.31 4.62
CA ALA A 43 3.03 -2.12 5.20
C ALA A 43 3.03 -2.26 6.74
N ILE A 44 3.81 -3.21 7.29
CA ILE A 44 4.01 -3.36 8.74
C ILE A 44 4.68 -2.12 9.33
N PHE A 45 5.79 -1.66 8.71
CA PHE A 45 6.46 -0.44 9.12
C PHE A 45 5.50 0.74 9.15
N PHE A 46 4.65 0.92 8.15
CA PHE A 46 3.67 2.00 8.17
C PHE A 46 2.63 1.81 9.28
N ALA A 47 2.04 0.62 9.43
CA ALA A 47 1.09 0.34 10.51
C ALA A 47 1.66 0.68 11.90
N GLU A 48 2.92 0.32 12.14
CA GLU A 48 3.63 0.55 13.41
C GLU A 48 4.12 2.00 13.55
N THR A 49 4.61 2.64 12.48
CA THR A 49 5.15 4.01 12.54
C THR A 49 4.03 5.05 12.62
N TYR A 50 2.85 4.77 12.06
CA TYR A 50 1.64 5.59 12.23
C TYR A 50 1.14 5.62 13.68
N SER A 51 1.69 4.82 14.60
CA SER A 51 1.49 5.01 16.03
C SER A 51 1.94 6.40 16.54
N ARG A 52 2.73 7.14 15.76
CA ARG A 52 3.12 8.53 16.05
C ARG A 52 2.02 9.55 15.72
N ASN A 53 0.98 9.18 14.97
CA ASN A 53 -0.18 10.04 14.76
C ASN A 53 -1.09 9.94 16.00
N SER A 54 -1.14 11.00 16.80
CA SER A 54 -1.92 11.08 18.05
C SER A 54 -3.39 10.69 17.87
N SER A 55 -3.99 10.97 16.71
CA SER A 55 -5.38 10.64 16.41
C SER A 55 -5.65 9.15 16.19
N THR A 56 -4.64 8.37 15.82
CA THR A 56 -4.81 6.93 15.52
C THR A 56 -3.89 6.02 16.33
N HIS A 57 -3.05 6.59 17.19
CA HIS A 57 -2.06 5.90 18.01
C HIS A 57 -2.67 4.77 18.85
N LYS A 58 -3.85 5.01 19.44
CA LYS A 58 -4.54 4.05 20.31
C LYS A 58 -5.38 3.03 19.54
N LEU A 59 -5.55 3.21 18.24
CA LEU A 59 -6.38 2.35 17.41
C LEU A 59 -5.62 1.10 17.02
N LYS A 60 -6.32 -0.05 17.08
CA LYS A 60 -5.77 -1.34 16.66
C LYS A 60 -5.34 -1.27 15.20
N LYS A 61 -4.10 -1.68 14.94
CA LYS A 61 -3.49 -1.68 13.61
C LYS A 61 -3.59 -3.06 12.99
N VAL A 62 -3.84 -3.10 11.69
CA VAL A 62 -3.97 -4.33 10.91
C VAL A 62 -3.24 -4.19 9.58
N ILE A 63 -2.81 -5.33 9.03
CA ILE A 63 -2.26 -5.41 7.68
C ILE A 63 -3.31 -6.01 6.77
N HIS A 64 -3.82 -5.21 5.85
CA HIS A 64 -4.73 -5.69 4.83
C HIS A 64 -3.93 -6.09 3.58
N LYS A 65 -4.36 -7.17 2.93
CA LYS A 65 -3.77 -7.66 1.68
C LYS A 65 -4.89 -7.88 0.67
N ILE A 66 -4.64 -7.46 -0.57
CA ILE A 66 -5.53 -7.72 -1.70
C ILE A 66 -4.72 -8.15 -2.91
N THR A 67 -5.35 -8.93 -3.78
CA THR A 67 -4.78 -9.35 -5.06
C THR A 67 -5.53 -8.64 -6.17
N ILE A 68 -4.80 -7.91 -7.01
CA ILE A 68 -5.38 -7.07 -8.07
C ILE A 68 -4.73 -7.38 -9.42
N ASN A 69 -5.45 -7.04 -10.50
CA ASN A 69 -4.83 -6.97 -11.81
C ASN A 69 -3.97 -5.71 -11.89
N LYS A 70 -2.74 -5.84 -12.38
CA LYS A 70 -1.81 -4.74 -12.57
C LYS A 70 -2.37 -3.63 -13.45
N SER A 71 -3.28 -3.93 -14.38
CA SER A 71 -3.95 -2.92 -15.20
C SER A 71 -4.75 -1.90 -14.40
N LYS A 72 -5.11 -2.21 -13.14
CA LYS A 72 -5.78 -1.30 -12.21
C LYS A 72 -4.82 -0.39 -11.44
N VAL A 73 -3.51 -0.58 -11.58
CA VAL A 73 -2.51 0.27 -10.91
C VAL A 73 -2.40 1.61 -11.63
N ILE A 74 -2.57 2.70 -10.88
CA ILE A 74 -2.48 4.07 -11.41
C ILE A 74 -1.02 4.49 -11.53
N ALA A 75 -0.21 4.21 -10.49
CA ALA A 75 1.19 4.58 -10.45
C ALA A 75 2.00 3.64 -9.54
N TYR A 76 3.30 3.60 -9.80
CA TYR A 76 4.29 2.96 -8.95
C TYR A 76 5.37 3.98 -8.57
N PHE A 77 5.74 4.02 -7.29
CA PHE A 77 6.80 4.86 -6.76
C PHE A 77 7.76 4.05 -5.90
N ASN A 78 9.06 4.29 -6.07
CA ASN A 78 10.09 3.59 -5.32
C ASN A 78 11.28 4.46 -4.91
N GLY A 79 11.16 5.78 -5.00
CA GLY A 79 12.22 6.71 -4.59
C GLY A 79 12.69 6.51 -3.15
N ARG A 80 11.82 6.03 -2.25
CA ARG A 80 12.11 5.75 -0.84
C ARG A 80 12.26 4.25 -0.50
N LYS A 81 12.38 3.38 -1.52
CA LYS A 81 12.39 1.91 -1.36
C LYS A 81 11.12 1.34 -0.71
N GLU A 82 10.00 2.05 -0.82
CA GLU A 82 8.70 1.68 -0.25
C GLU A 82 7.89 0.75 -1.17
N PHE A 83 8.29 0.60 -2.44
CA PHE A 83 7.56 -0.17 -3.46
C PHE A 83 6.07 0.19 -3.50
N GLU A 84 5.79 1.48 -3.49
CA GLU A 84 4.46 2.05 -3.39
C GLU A 84 3.67 1.83 -4.68
N ILE A 85 2.43 1.38 -4.53
CA ILE A 85 1.42 1.20 -5.56
C ILE A 85 0.25 2.13 -5.23
N ILE A 86 -0.10 2.99 -6.19
CA ILE A 86 -1.32 3.78 -6.11
C ILE A 86 -2.46 2.99 -6.73
N TYR A 87 -3.44 2.65 -5.89
CA TYR A 87 -4.61 1.86 -6.26
C TYR A 87 -5.86 2.43 -5.58
N ILE A 88 -6.89 2.69 -6.38
CA ILE A 88 -8.20 3.13 -5.91
C ILE A 88 -9.14 1.92 -6.05
N LYS A 89 -9.79 1.57 -4.95
CA LYS A 89 -10.75 0.47 -4.91
C LYS A 89 -12.05 0.85 -5.59
#